data_AF-A0A382XLB8-F1
#
_entry.id   AF-A0A382XLB8-F1
#
_cell.length_a   1.000
_cell.length_b   1.000
_cell.length_c   1.000
_cell.angle_alpha   90.00
_cell.angle_beta   90.00
_cell.angle_gamma   90.00
#
_symmetry.space_group_name_H-M   'P 1'
#
loop_
_entity.id
_entity.type
_entity.pdbx_description
1 polymer ?
#
loop_
_entity_poly.entity_id
_entity_poly.type
_entity_poly.pdbx_seq_one_letter_code
_entity_poly.pdbx_strand_id
1 'polypeptide(L)'
;MTNETTMKSLRQVAIKNGDRFYEGRPCLQKRHTKRYTSDNRCVECKKVSDAKTYQRDKENILKRNKIRYSTPEYKKRHTEWKMKRYHNDPVHRLKDIRRRQLLQFIKSVNGTKTGKTEELLGYTAKELKEHLESLFKDGMTWENQGKWHIDHRIPQSYFTSIDQIKECFALENLKPEWGDWNMSKGNRFIG
;
A
#
# COMPACT_ATOMS: atom_id res chain seq x y z
N MET A 1 3.65 41.34 -21.70
CA MET A 1 3.33 41.19 -20.25
C MET A 1 2.27 40.10 -20.00
N THR A 2 2.46 38.85 -20.46
CA THR A 2 1.35 37.86 -20.52
C THR A 2 1.62 36.47 -19.94
N ASN A 3 2.79 36.21 -19.32
CA ASN A 3 3.16 34.86 -18.83
C ASN A 3 3.23 34.70 -17.31
N GLU A 4 3.11 35.76 -16.50
CA GLU A 4 3.16 35.64 -15.02
C GLU A 4 1.78 35.39 -14.40
N THR A 5 0.75 36.02 -14.97
CA THR A 5 -0.63 35.93 -14.48
C THR A 5 -1.21 34.52 -14.67
N THR A 6 -0.93 33.86 -15.80
CA THR A 6 -1.34 32.47 -16.11
C THR A 6 -0.65 31.43 -15.23
N MET A 7 0.53 31.75 -14.70
CA MET A 7 1.36 30.81 -13.94
C MET A 7 1.00 30.78 -12.45
N LYS A 8 0.57 31.92 -11.89
CA LYS A 8 0.04 31.98 -10.52
C LYS A 8 -1.29 31.22 -10.42
N SER A 9 -2.12 31.23 -11.46
CA SER A 9 -3.40 30.51 -11.46
C SER A 9 -3.22 28.99 -11.44
N LEU A 10 -2.30 28.42 -12.24
CA LEU A 10 -2.06 26.96 -12.27
C LEU A 10 -1.61 26.40 -10.92
N ARG A 11 -0.72 27.11 -10.22
CA ARG A 11 -0.30 26.72 -8.87
C ARG A 11 -1.46 26.78 -7.89
N GLN A 12 -2.29 27.82 -7.96
CA GLN A 12 -3.45 27.98 -7.08
C GLN A 12 -4.51 26.90 -7.33
N VAL A 13 -4.76 26.53 -8.60
CA VAL A 13 -5.64 25.42 -8.98
C VAL A 13 -5.11 24.11 -8.40
N ALA A 14 -3.82 23.82 -8.59
CA ALA A 14 -3.20 22.62 -8.05
C ALA A 14 -3.27 22.56 -6.51
N ILE A 15 -3.05 23.69 -5.82
CA ILE A 15 -3.22 23.79 -4.36
C ILE A 15 -4.67 23.50 -3.96
N LYS A 16 -5.65 24.08 -4.67
CA LYS A 16 -7.07 23.87 -4.40
C LYS A 16 -7.48 22.41 -4.59
N ASN A 17 -6.89 21.73 -5.57
CA ASN A 17 -7.12 20.31 -5.85
C ASN A 17 -6.37 19.37 -4.90
N GLY A 18 -5.47 19.89 -4.04
CA GLY A 18 -4.61 19.09 -3.18
C GLY A 18 -3.45 18.40 -3.91
N ASP A 19 -3.15 18.83 -5.13
CA ASP A 19 -2.05 18.30 -5.92
C ASP A 19 -0.71 18.71 -5.32
N ARG A 20 0.25 17.78 -5.30
CA ARG A 20 1.62 18.04 -4.84
C ARG A 20 2.47 18.76 -5.88
N PHE A 21 2.03 18.70 -7.14
CA PHE A 21 2.79 19.16 -8.28
C PHE A 21 1.88 19.89 -9.26
N TYR A 22 2.49 20.72 -10.09
CA TYR A 22 1.83 21.34 -11.22
C TYR A 22 2.84 21.59 -12.34
N GLU A 23 2.34 21.74 -13.56
CA GLU A 23 3.17 22.16 -14.68
C GLU A 23 3.36 23.67 -14.63
N GLY A 24 4.62 24.08 -14.59
CA GLY A 24 4.95 25.49 -14.57
C GLY A 24 6.16 25.87 -15.39
N ARG A 25 6.66 27.09 -15.13
CA ARG A 25 7.75 27.65 -15.92
C ARG A 25 8.93 26.68 -15.98
N PRO A 26 9.51 26.44 -17.16
CA PRO A 26 10.73 25.64 -17.30
C PRO A 26 11.82 26.12 -16.35
N CYS A 27 12.58 25.20 -15.75
CA CYS A 27 13.76 25.59 -14.97
C CYS A 27 14.87 26.11 -15.88
N LEU A 28 15.67 27.05 -15.37
CA LEU A 28 16.66 27.77 -16.18
C LEU A 28 17.70 26.85 -16.83
N GLN A 29 18.12 25.80 -16.12
CA GLN A 29 19.23 24.94 -16.57
C GLN A 29 18.79 23.75 -17.44
N LYS A 30 17.69 23.08 -17.07
CA LYS A 30 17.29 21.79 -17.67
C LYS A 30 15.89 21.82 -18.28
N ARG A 31 15.24 23.00 -18.29
CA ARG A 31 13.92 23.23 -18.88
C ARG A 31 12.77 22.35 -18.32
N HIS A 32 12.95 21.70 -17.17
CA HIS A 32 11.89 20.94 -16.53
C HIS A 32 10.73 21.83 -16.10
N THR A 33 9.50 21.39 -16.36
CA THR A 33 8.28 22.16 -16.11
C THR A 33 7.60 21.77 -14.80
N LYS A 34 7.75 20.52 -14.34
CA LYS A 34 7.11 20.03 -13.11
C LYS A 34 7.63 20.73 -11.85
N ARG A 35 6.74 21.40 -11.12
CA ARG A 35 7.05 22.18 -9.90
C ARG A 35 6.31 21.65 -8.67
N TYR A 36 6.90 21.81 -7.49
CA TYR A 36 6.21 21.58 -6.23
C TYR A 36 5.18 22.68 -5.97
N THR A 37 3.96 22.30 -5.57
CA THR A 37 2.96 23.28 -5.14
C THR A 37 3.36 24.01 -3.87
N SER A 38 4.13 23.39 -2.96
CA SER A 38 4.55 23.99 -1.70
C SER A 38 5.41 25.24 -1.88
N ASP A 39 6.41 25.19 -2.76
CA ASP A 39 7.47 26.21 -2.84
C ASP A 39 7.92 26.54 -4.27
N ASN A 40 7.21 26.03 -5.29
CA ASN A 40 7.47 26.27 -6.72
C ASN A 40 8.87 25.80 -7.20
N ARG A 41 9.60 25.01 -6.40
CA ARG A 41 10.88 24.45 -6.85
C ARG A 41 10.65 23.39 -7.92
N CYS A 42 11.60 23.30 -8.85
CA CYS A 42 11.63 22.25 -9.86
C CYS A 42 11.78 20.89 -9.16
N VAL A 43 10.88 19.96 -9.47
CA VAL A 43 10.85 18.63 -8.85
C VAL A 43 12.14 17.86 -9.14
N GLU A 44 12.56 17.82 -10.40
CA GLU A 44 13.74 17.06 -10.82
C GLU A 44 15.04 17.68 -10.30
N CYS A 45 15.20 19.01 -10.38
CA CYS A 45 16.38 19.68 -9.83
C CYS A 45 16.48 19.48 -8.31
N LYS A 46 15.35 19.51 -7.60
CA LYS A 46 15.32 19.27 -6.16
C LYS A 46 15.71 17.83 -5.81
N LYS A 47 15.21 16.83 -6.56
CA LYS A 47 15.63 15.42 -6.38
C LYS A 47 17.14 15.25 -6.50
N VAL A 48 17.76 15.86 -7.51
CA VAL A 48 19.23 15.80 -7.70
C VAL A 48 19.96 16.46 -6.52
N SER A 49 19.52 17.64 -6.09
CA SER A 49 20.12 18.34 -4.95
C SER A 49 19.98 17.55 -3.63
N ASP A 50 18.81 16.94 -3.42
CA ASP A 50 18.54 16.11 -2.26
C ASP A 50 19.40 14.84 -2.25
N ALA A 51 19.58 14.20 -3.40
CA ALA A 51 20.45 13.04 -3.54
C ALA A 51 21.90 13.38 -3.17
N LYS A 52 22.42 14.53 -3.64
CA LYS A 52 23.77 15.01 -3.28
C LYS A 52 23.88 15.31 -1.79
N THR A 53 22.88 15.98 -1.21
CA THR A 53 22.85 16.28 0.22
C THR A 53 22.82 15.01 1.06
N TYR A 54 22.00 14.03 0.66
CA TYR A 54 21.93 12.73 1.30
C TYR A 54 23.24 11.96 1.20
N GLN A 55 23.92 11.96 0.04
CA GLN A 55 25.22 11.31 -0.11
C GLN A 55 26.28 11.94 0.81
N ARG A 56 26.33 13.27 0.89
CA ARG A 56 27.30 14.01 1.72
C ARG A 56 27.06 13.83 3.22
N ASP A 57 25.79 13.81 3.66
CA ASP A 57 25.42 13.79 5.08
C ASP A 57 24.74 12.48 5.51
N LYS A 58 24.99 11.39 4.76
CA LYS A 58 24.28 10.10 4.90
C LYS A 58 24.32 9.62 6.35
N GLU A 59 25.49 9.64 6.95
CA GLU A 59 25.71 9.12 8.30
C GLU A 59 24.92 9.88 9.36
N ASN A 60 24.99 11.22 9.37
CA ASN A 60 24.24 12.02 10.35
C ASN A 60 22.73 11.92 10.12
N ILE A 61 22.27 11.82 8.87
CA ILE A 61 20.86 11.57 8.56
C ILE A 61 20.42 10.23 9.14
N LEU A 62 21.20 9.17 8.95
CA LEU A 62 20.91 7.83 9.49
C LEU A 62 20.94 7.83 11.02
N LYS A 63 21.92 8.49 11.65
CA LYS A 63 22.02 8.61 13.11
C LYS A 63 20.81 9.34 13.69
N ARG A 64 20.45 10.50 13.13
CA ARG A 64 19.25 11.26 13.53
C ARG A 64 17.97 10.46 13.35
N ASN A 65 17.83 9.74 12.23
CA ASN A 65 16.68 8.88 11.98
C ASN A 65 16.60 7.72 12.98
N LYS A 66 17.73 7.07 13.29
CA LYS A 66 17.78 5.98 14.27
C LYS A 66 17.30 6.46 15.64
N ILE A 67 17.79 7.61 16.11
CA ILE A 67 17.35 8.23 17.36
C ILE A 67 15.85 8.50 17.29
N ARG A 68 15.38 9.23 16.26
CA ARG A 68 13.97 9.57 16.07
C ARG A 68 13.05 8.34 16.07
N TYR A 69 13.42 7.28 15.36
CA TYR A 69 12.61 6.06 15.27
C TYR A 69 12.66 5.20 16.54
N SER A 70 13.68 5.39 17.37
CA SER A 70 13.81 4.70 18.65
C SER A 70 12.95 5.31 19.76
N THR A 71 12.57 6.59 19.65
CA THR A 71 11.88 7.29 20.75
C THR A 71 10.48 6.73 21.02
N PRO A 72 10.06 6.68 22.30
CA PRO A 72 8.72 6.22 22.67
C PRO A 72 7.61 7.02 21.98
N GLU A 73 7.77 8.34 21.84
CA GLU A 73 6.78 9.24 21.24
C GLU A 73 6.57 8.92 19.76
N TYR A 74 7.66 8.70 19.03
CA TYR A 74 7.57 8.30 17.62
C TYR A 74 6.87 6.96 17.49
N LYS A 75 7.26 5.97 18.29
CA LYS A 75 6.65 4.62 18.26
C LYS A 75 5.15 4.69 18.58
N LYS A 76 4.75 5.44 19.61
CA LYS A 76 3.35 5.65 19.97
C LYS A 76 2.57 6.25 18.81
N ARG A 77 3.00 7.40 18.30
CA ARG A 77 2.34 8.10 17.18
C ARG A 77 2.28 7.23 15.93
N HIS A 78 3.34 6.49 15.62
CA HIS A 78 3.38 5.62 14.46
C HIS A 78 2.41 4.44 14.59
N THR A 79 2.32 3.83 15.77
CA THR A 79 1.33 2.78 16.07
C THR A 79 -0.09 3.31 15.95
N GLU A 80 -0.39 4.47 16.54
CA GLU A 80 -1.71 5.11 16.45
C GLU A 80 -2.10 5.40 15.00
N TRP A 81 -1.19 5.98 14.21
CA TRP A 81 -1.41 6.22 12.79
C TRP A 81 -1.67 4.92 12.03
N LYS A 82 -0.88 3.87 12.30
CA LYS A 82 -1.03 2.56 11.67
C LYS A 82 -2.39 1.94 12.00
N MET A 83 -2.80 1.96 13.27
CA MET A 83 -4.09 1.42 13.72
C MET A 83 -5.24 2.19 13.09
N LYS A 84 -5.20 3.53 13.13
CA LYS A 84 -6.21 4.38 12.49
C LYS A 84 -6.35 4.05 11.00
N ARG A 85 -5.23 3.90 10.29
CA ARG A 85 -5.25 3.56 8.87
C ARG A 85 -5.79 2.14 8.64
N TYR A 86 -5.36 1.17 9.43
CA TYR A 86 -5.84 -0.21 9.35
C TYR A 86 -7.36 -0.28 9.52
N HIS A 87 -7.92 0.44 10.48
CA HIS A 87 -9.36 0.45 10.74
C HIS A 87 -10.16 1.26 9.72
N ASN A 88 -9.63 2.37 9.21
CA ASN A 88 -10.42 3.30 8.38
C ASN A 88 -10.24 3.11 6.86
N ASP A 89 -9.26 2.32 6.41
CA ASP A 89 -8.96 2.09 5.01
C ASP A 89 -8.97 0.58 4.71
N PRO A 90 -10.14 0.00 4.34
CA PRO A 90 -10.25 -1.43 4.03
C PRO A 90 -9.29 -1.89 2.93
N VAL A 91 -9.00 -1.04 1.94
CA VAL A 91 -8.06 -1.38 0.86
C VAL A 91 -6.64 -1.51 1.42
N HIS A 92 -6.21 -0.60 2.31
CA HIS A 92 -4.94 -0.73 3.00
C HIS A 92 -4.91 -1.96 3.92
N ARG A 93 -6.01 -2.22 4.63
CA ARG A 93 -6.17 -3.43 5.47
C ARG A 93 -5.96 -4.70 4.66
N LEU A 94 -6.59 -4.82 3.50
CA LEU A 94 -6.44 -5.95 2.59
C LEU A 94 -5.01 -6.10 2.07
N LYS A 95 -4.32 -4.99 1.77
CA LYS A 95 -2.89 -5.03 1.40
C LYS A 95 -2.05 -5.67 2.50
N ASP A 96 -2.30 -5.32 3.75
CA ASP A 96 -1.57 -5.86 4.90
C ASP A 96 -1.89 -7.35 5.14
N ILE A 97 -3.18 -7.72 5.15
CA ILE A 97 -3.64 -9.11 5.35
C ILE A 97 -3.06 -10.02 4.27
N ARG A 98 -3.28 -9.67 3.00
CA ARG A 98 -2.83 -10.48 1.85
C ARG A 98 -1.32 -10.58 1.77
N ARG A 99 -0.58 -9.50 2.06
CA ARG A 99 0.88 -9.54 2.13
C ARG A 99 1.36 -10.55 3.16
N ARG A 100 0.75 -10.55 4.36
CA ARG A 100 1.10 -11.50 5.42
C ARG A 100 0.79 -12.94 5.04
N GLN A 101 -0.41 -13.21 4.51
CA GLN A 101 -0.80 -14.55 4.09
C GLN A 101 0.11 -15.07 2.96
N LEU A 102 0.41 -14.24 1.96
CA LEU A 102 1.32 -14.61 0.87
C LEU A 102 2.73 -14.92 1.39
N LEU A 103 3.27 -14.12 2.31
CA LEU A 103 4.59 -14.39 2.89
C LEU A 103 4.61 -15.71 3.68
N GLN A 104 3.53 -16.02 4.40
CA GLN A 104 3.41 -17.27 5.14
C GLN A 104 3.35 -18.48 4.18
N PHE A 105 2.57 -18.37 3.10
CA PHE A 105 2.50 -19.40 2.05
C PHE A 105 3.85 -19.62 1.38
N ILE A 106 4.51 -18.55 0.94
CA ILE A 106 5.84 -18.63 0.30
C ILE A 106 6.83 -19.34 1.23
N LYS A 107 6.79 -19.03 2.53
CA LYS A 107 7.63 -19.70 3.52
C LYS A 107 7.29 -21.17 3.69
N SER A 108 6.00 -21.55 3.68
CA SER A 108 5.61 -22.96 3.85
C SER A 108 6.01 -23.86 2.68
N VAL A 109 6.19 -23.29 1.49
CA VAL A 109 6.66 -24.01 0.29
C VAL A 109 8.16 -23.81 0.01
N ASN A 110 8.93 -23.30 0.98
CA ASN A 110 10.36 -22.99 0.85
C ASN A 110 10.71 -22.10 -0.37
N GLY A 111 9.79 -21.23 -0.76
CA GLY A 111 9.96 -20.35 -1.92
C GLY A 111 10.56 -19.00 -1.56
N THR A 112 10.82 -18.22 -2.61
CA THR A 112 11.31 -16.83 -2.50
C THR A 112 10.37 -15.89 -3.24
N LYS A 113 10.06 -14.74 -2.62
CA LYS A 113 9.18 -13.73 -3.23
C LYS A 113 9.96 -12.90 -4.26
N THR A 114 9.57 -12.98 -5.53
CA THR A 114 10.30 -12.36 -6.65
C THR A 114 9.64 -11.11 -7.27
N GLY A 115 8.58 -10.56 -6.68
CA GLY A 115 7.88 -9.42 -7.27
C GLY A 115 6.96 -8.67 -6.31
N LYS A 116 6.24 -7.66 -6.81
CA LYS A 116 5.20 -7.00 -6.01
C LYS A 116 4.01 -7.93 -5.84
N THR A 117 3.28 -7.78 -4.74
CA THR A 117 2.15 -8.67 -4.43
C THR A 117 1.08 -8.63 -5.51
N GLU A 118 0.71 -7.46 -6.02
CA GLU A 118 -0.32 -7.35 -7.07
C GLU A 118 0.14 -7.98 -8.39
N GLU A 119 1.42 -7.86 -8.74
CA GLU A 119 2.00 -8.52 -9.93
C GLU A 119 1.97 -10.06 -9.79
N LEU A 120 2.30 -10.58 -8.61
CA LEU A 120 2.26 -12.03 -8.33
C LEU A 120 0.85 -12.60 -8.39
N LEU A 121 -0.15 -11.83 -7.97
CA LEU A 121 -1.53 -12.29 -7.81
C LEU A 121 -2.42 -12.00 -9.01
N GLY A 122 -2.06 -11.02 -9.84
CA GLY A 122 -2.86 -10.64 -11.02
C GLY A 122 -4.06 -9.73 -10.71
N TYR A 123 -4.21 -9.25 -9.47
CA TYR A 123 -5.27 -8.32 -9.08
C TYR A 123 -4.82 -7.34 -7.98
N THR A 124 -5.45 -6.18 -7.97
CA THR A 124 -5.26 -5.09 -7.02
C THR A 124 -5.99 -5.37 -5.70
N ALA A 125 -5.61 -4.67 -4.63
CA ALA A 125 -6.37 -4.74 -3.38
C ALA A 125 -7.81 -4.18 -3.48
N LYS A 126 -8.08 -3.35 -4.49
CA LYS A 126 -9.41 -2.79 -4.74
C LYS A 126 -10.33 -3.86 -5.36
N GLU A 127 -9.85 -4.59 -6.36
CA GLU A 127 -10.61 -5.69 -6.96
C GLU A 127 -10.91 -6.79 -5.93
N LEU A 128 -9.95 -7.12 -5.06
CA LEU A 128 -10.20 -8.04 -3.94
C LEU A 128 -11.30 -7.54 -3.00
N LYS A 129 -11.32 -6.23 -2.71
CA LYS A 129 -12.35 -5.62 -1.87
C LYS A 129 -13.74 -5.83 -2.48
N GLU A 130 -13.87 -5.47 -3.75
CA GLU A 130 -15.12 -5.57 -4.51
C GLU A 130 -15.60 -7.03 -4.62
N HIS A 131 -14.68 -7.96 -4.87
CA HIS A 131 -14.96 -9.40 -4.89
C HIS A 131 -15.42 -9.95 -3.54
N LEU A 132 -14.77 -9.56 -2.44
CA LEU A 132 -15.19 -10.02 -1.11
C LEU A 132 -16.54 -9.41 -0.70
N GLU A 133 -16.78 -8.14 -1.02
CA GLU A 133 -18.05 -7.46 -0.75
C GLU A 133 -19.22 -8.12 -1.47
N SER A 134 -19.05 -8.55 -2.73
CA SER A 134 -20.10 -9.23 -3.49
C SER A 134 -20.47 -10.62 -2.92
N LEU A 135 -19.60 -11.17 -2.06
CA LEU A 135 -19.78 -12.47 -1.41
C LEU A 135 -20.15 -12.36 0.07
N PHE A 136 -20.36 -11.15 0.60
CA PHE A 136 -20.74 -10.97 2.01
C PHE A 136 -22.04 -11.69 2.34
N LYS A 137 -22.04 -12.37 3.49
CA LYS A 137 -23.22 -12.98 4.09
C LYS A 137 -23.92 -11.97 5.00
N ASP A 138 -25.14 -12.28 5.39
CA ASP A 138 -25.94 -11.46 6.31
C ASP A 138 -25.14 -11.05 7.55
N GLY A 139 -25.05 -9.74 7.77
CA GLY A 139 -24.33 -9.13 8.89
C GLY A 139 -22.83 -8.92 8.69
N MET A 140 -22.22 -9.34 7.58
CA MET A 140 -20.80 -9.05 7.29
C MET A 140 -20.63 -7.60 6.81
N THR A 141 -19.67 -6.89 7.40
CA THR A 141 -19.30 -5.53 7.00
C THR A 141 -17.79 -5.31 7.16
N TRP A 142 -17.23 -4.25 6.59
CA TRP A 142 -15.80 -3.96 6.80
C TRP A 142 -15.48 -3.52 8.23
N GLU A 143 -16.44 -2.95 8.93
CA GLU A 143 -16.33 -2.52 10.33
C GLU A 143 -16.14 -3.73 11.25
N ASN A 144 -16.76 -4.86 10.93
CA ASN A 144 -16.66 -6.09 11.74
C ASN A 144 -15.69 -7.15 11.20
N GLN A 145 -14.89 -6.82 10.17
CA GLN A 145 -13.83 -7.70 9.70
C GLN A 145 -12.84 -8.00 10.84
N GLY A 146 -12.49 -9.28 10.99
CA GLY A 146 -11.90 -9.85 12.21
C GLY A 146 -12.88 -10.81 12.89
N LYS A 147 -14.18 -10.50 12.86
CA LYS A 147 -15.25 -11.49 13.14
C LYS A 147 -15.45 -12.43 11.96
N TRP A 148 -15.35 -11.92 10.74
CA TRP A 148 -15.18 -12.72 9.53
C TRP A 148 -13.76 -12.59 9.00
N HIS A 149 -13.28 -13.64 8.33
CA HIS A 149 -11.93 -13.78 7.78
C HIS A 149 -11.98 -13.97 6.27
N ILE A 150 -10.85 -13.69 5.61
CA ILE A 150 -10.65 -14.09 4.22
C ILE A 150 -10.25 -15.56 4.23
N ASP A 151 -11.14 -16.39 3.72
CA ASP A 151 -11.01 -17.82 3.65
C ASP A 151 -10.68 -18.28 2.22
N HIS A 152 -10.02 -19.43 2.12
CA HIS A 152 -9.75 -20.10 0.85
C HIS A 152 -10.74 -21.25 0.67
N ARG A 153 -11.40 -21.33 -0.49
CA ARG A 153 -12.30 -22.44 -0.83
C ARG A 153 -11.53 -23.74 -0.87
N ILE A 154 -10.46 -23.78 -1.66
CA ILE A 154 -9.40 -24.79 -1.62
C ILE A 154 -8.37 -24.34 -0.58
N PRO A 155 -8.21 -25.07 0.54
CA PRO A 155 -7.31 -24.68 1.62
C PRO A 155 -5.86 -24.48 1.14
N GLN A 156 -5.17 -23.48 1.70
CA GLN A 156 -3.78 -23.18 1.33
C GLN A 156 -2.83 -24.39 1.41
N SER A 157 -3.09 -25.33 2.34
CA SER A 157 -2.29 -26.53 2.54
C SER A 157 -2.31 -27.52 1.36
N TYR A 158 -3.22 -27.35 0.41
CA TYR A 158 -3.31 -28.20 -0.80
C TYR A 158 -2.35 -27.72 -1.89
N PHE A 159 -1.82 -26.50 -1.75
CA PHE A 159 -0.83 -25.94 -2.67
C PHE A 159 0.56 -26.11 -2.05
N THR A 160 1.44 -26.81 -2.76
CA THR A 160 2.74 -27.28 -2.26
C THR A 160 3.93 -26.66 -2.99
N SER A 161 3.68 -25.89 -4.06
CA SER A 161 4.72 -25.22 -4.85
C SER A 161 4.49 -23.71 -4.94
N ILE A 162 5.59 -22.97 -5.14
CA ILE A 162 5.59 -21.52 -5.37
C ILE A 162 4.82 -21.13 -6.64
N ASP A 163 4.80 -22.01 -7.65
CA ASP A 163 4.12 -21.74 -8.93
C ASP A 163 2.59 -21.71 -8.78
N GLN A 164 2.08 -22.27 -7.67
CA GLN A 164 0.66 -22.31 -7.36
C GLN A 164 0.15 -21.05 -6.64
N ILE A 165 0.99 -20.02 -6.42
CA ILE A 165 0.56 -18.75 -5.78
C ILE A 165 -0.70 -18.20 -6.45
N LYS A 166 -0.73 -18.15 -7.78
CA LYS A 166 -1.84 -17.52 -8.52
C LYS A 166 -3.13 -18.29 -8.32
N GLU A 167 -3.08 -19.61 -8.31
CA GLU A 167 -4.23 -20.48 -8.09
C GLU A 167 -4.71 -20.41 -6.64
N CYS A 168 -3.78 -20.56 -5.68
CA CYS A 168 -4.06 -20.49 -4.26
C CYS A 168 -4.73 -19.17 -3.87
N PHE A 169 -4.25 -18.05 -4.40
CA PHE A 169 -4.73 -16.71 -4.06
C PHE A 169 -5.66 -16.11 -5.13
N ALA A 170 -6.14 -16.89 -6.10
CA ALA A 170 -7.10 -16.44 -7.11
C ALA A 170 -8.35 -15.86 -6.45
N LEU A 171 -8.96 -14.83 -7.04
CA LEU A 171 -10.18 -14.23 -6.48
C LEU A 171 -11.26 -15.29 -6.28
N GLU A 172 -11.44 -16.17 -7.25
CA GLU A 172 -12.41 -17.26 -7.25
C GLU A 172 -12.20 -18.22 -6.07
N ASN A 173 -10.93 -18.41 -5.64
CA ASN A 173 -10.59 -19.23 -4.48
C ASN A 173 -10.75 -18.49 -3.15
N LEU A 174 -10.91 -17.17 -3.14
CA LEU A 174 -11.08 -16.36 -1.94
C LEU A 174 -12.56 -16.06 -1.68
N LYS A 175 -12.96 -16.16 -0.41
CA LYS A 175 -14.30 -15.77 0.04
C LYS A 175 -14.26 -15.17 1.45
N PRO A 176 -15.22 -14.33 1.83
CA PRO A 176 -15.45 -13.99 3.23
C PRO A 176 -16.12 -15.16 3.94
N GLU A 177 -15.68 -15.46 5.16
CA GLU A 177 -16.29 -16.50 5.99
C GLU A 177 -16.27 -16.10 7.46
N TRP A 178 -17.31 -16.44 8.21
CA TRP A 178 -17.33 -16.17 9.65
C TRP A 178 -16.19 -16.91 10.34
N GLY A 179 -15.45 -16.20 11.20
CA GLY A 179 -14.20 -16.67 11.80
C GLY A 179 -14.41 -17.95 12.60
N ASP A 180 -15.49 -18.04 13.38
CA ASP A 180 -15.80 -19.22 14.19
C ASP A 180 -16.00 -20.47 13.32
N TRP A 181 -16.71 -20.33 12.20
CA TRP A 181 -16.86 -21.40 11.22
C TRP A 181 -15.54 -21.72 10.52
N ASN A 182 -14.81 -20.69 10.07
CA ASN A 182 -13.53 -20.82 9.39
C ASN A 182 -12.49 -21.58 10.25
N MET A 183 -12.44 -21.28 11.55
CA MET A 183 -11.56 -21.97 12.49
C MET A 183 -12.00 -23.41 12.73
N SER A 184 -13.32 -23.66 12.88
CA SER A 184 -13.87 -24.99 13.08
C SER A 184 -13.66 -25.92 11.87
N LYS A 185 -13.77 -25.40 10.64
CA LYS A 185 -13.56 -26.20 9.41
C LYS A 185 -12.10 -26.63 9.22
N GLY A 186 -11.14 -25.86 9.72
CA GLY A 186 -9.71 -26.10 9.51
C GLY A 186 -9.32 -26.18 8.03
N ASN A 187 -8.57 -27.23 7.67
CA ASN A 187 -8.08 -27.47 6.30
C ASN A 187 -8.99 -28.41 5.48
N ARG A 188 -10.25 -28.59 5.87
CA ARG A 188 -11.20 -29.41 5.11
C ARG A 188 -11.66 -28.65 3.87
N PHE A 189 -11.53 -29.29 2.70
CA PHE A 189 -12.20 -28.85 1.48
C PHE A 189 -13.67 -29.23 1.58
N ILE A 190 -14.54 -28.22 1.57
CA ILE A 190 -15.99 -28.40 1.53
C ILE A 190 -16.41 -27.86 0.16
N GLY A 191 -16.55 -28.79 -0.79
CA GLY A 191 -16.95 -28.52 -2.17
C GLY A 191 -18.39 -28.02 -2.26
#